data_AF-A0AAC9Z4F5-F1
#
_entry.id   AF-A0AAC9Z4F5-F1
#
_cell.length_a   1.000
_cell.length_b   1.000
_cell.length_c   1.000
_cell.angle_alpha   90.00
_cell.angle_beta   90.00
_cell.angle_gamma   90.00
#
_symmetry.space_group_name_H-M   'P 1'
#
loop_
_entity.id
_entity.type
_entity.pdbx_description
1 polymer ?
#
loop_
_entity_poly.entity_id
_entity_poly.type
_entity_poly.pdbx_seq_one_letter_code
_entity_poly.pdbx_strand_id
1 'polypeptide(L)' 'MSFAAYDVERRIRKGSFYAQVDTIIDWNPISAIIDQHYQKGFSASSEKPYDGLLLFKILLIRMWNPMSDMLTK' A
#
# COMPACT_ATOMS: atom_id res chain seq x y z
N MET A 1 27.77 15.56 -4.67
CA MET A 1 27.18 14.22 -4.73
C MET A 1 26.76 13.95 -6.17
N SER A 2 27.22 12.86 -6.78
CA SER A 2 26.88 12.49 -8.18
C SER A 2 25.45 11.92 -8.25
N PHE A 3 24.73 12.17 -9.35
CA PHE A 3 23.39 11.62 -9.61
C PHE A 3 23.37 10.08 -9.46
N ALA A 4 24.44 9.42 -9.90
CA ALA A 4 24.61 7.97 -9.75
C ALA A 4 24.70 7.53 -8.28
N ALA A 5 25.29 8.35 -7.39
CA ALA A 5 25.39 8.05 -5.97
C ALA A 5 24.01 8.11 -5.28
N TYR A 6 23.17 9.08 -5.65
CA TYR A 6 21.80 9.21 -5.13
C TYR A 6 20.92 8.00 -5.52
N ASP A 7 21.00 7.58 -6.78
CA ASP A 7 20.25 6.40 -7.26
C ASP A 7 20.73 5.09 -6.63
N VAL A 8 22.05 4.95 -6.44
CA VAL A 8 22.64 3.79 -5.75
C VAL A 8 22.21 3.77 -4.28
N GLU A 9 22.24 4.90 -3.59
CA GLU A 9 21.78 5.02 -2.21
C GLU A 9 20.28 4.74 -2.07
N ARG A 10 19.48 5.13 -3.07
CA ARG A 10 18.05 4.78 -3.16
C ARG A 10 17.81 3.29 -3.38
N ARG A 11 18.62 2.63 -4.23
CA ARG A 11 18.55 1.17 -4.50
C ARG A 11 19.08 0.32 -3.36
N ILE A 12 20.04 0.83 -2.58
CA ILE A 12 20.67 0.12 -1.45
C ILE A 12 19.83 0.19 -0.17
N ARG A 13 18.90 1.16 -0.05
CA ARG A 13 17.93 1.17 1.06
C ARG A 13 17.03 -0.07 0.98
N LYS A 14 17.43 -1.09 1.76
CA LYS A 14 16.74 -2.36 2.02
C LYS A 14 15.39 -2.14 2.77
N GLY A 15 14.49 -1.34 2.21
CA GLY A 15 13.08 -1.41 2.52
C GLY A 15 12.41 -2.21 1.42
N SER A 16 11.63 -3.23 1.76
CA SER A 16 10.78 -3.90 0.76
C SER A 16 9.99 -2.84 -0.01
N PHE A 17 9.72 -3.07 -1.29
CA PHE A 17 8.93 -2.14 -2.13
C PHE A 17 7.71 -1.59 -1.38
N TYR A 18 7.00 -2.47 -0.66
CA TYR A 18 5.86 -2.11 0.18
C TYR A 18 6.19 -1.16 1.34
N ALA A 19 7.34 -1.30 2.01
CA ALA A 19 7.76 -0.37 3.08
C ALA A 19 8.10 1.03 2.55
N GLN A 20 8.62 1.11 1.32
CA GLN A 20 8.86 2.40 0.66
C GLN A 20 7.54 3.06 0.27
N VAL A 21 6.57 2.28 -0.22
CA VAL A 21 5.25 2.82 -0.53
C VAL A 21 4.52 3.29 0.73
N ASP A 22 4.58 2.50 1.81
CA ASP A 22 3.92 2.83 3.08
C ASP A 22 4.48 4.11 3.72
N THR A 23 5.74 4.47 3.45
CA THR A 23 6.37 5.71 3.90
C THR A 23 6.13 6.92 2.99
N ILE A 24 5.85 6.71 1.70
CA ILE A 24 5.60 7.79 0.73
C ILE A 24 4.12 8.22 0.71
N ILE A 25 3.20 7.28 0.92
CA ILE A 25 1.77 7.55 0.86
C ILE A 25 1.27 8.02 2.23
N ASP A 26 0.63 9.19 2.28
CA ASP A 26 -0.18 9.58 3.44
C ASP A 26 -1.51 8.82 3.40
N TRP A 27 -1.68 7.90 4.35
CA TRP A 27 -2.87 7.05 4.45
C TRP A 27 -4.07 7.74 5.10
N ASN A 28 -3.87 8.84 5.82
CA ASN A 28 -4.95 9.53 6.53
C ASN A 28 -6.06 10.07 5.59
N PRO A 29 -5.74 10.82 4.51
CA PRO A 29 -6.77 11.30 3.59
C PRO A 29 -7.45 10.15 2.83
N ILE A 30 -6.70 9.08 2.53
CA ILE A 30 -7.23 7.90 1.86
C ILE A 30 -8.23 7.18 2.78
N SER A 31 -7.90 7.00 4.06
CA SER A 31 -8.81 6.42 5.05
C SER A 31 -10.09 7.24 5.15
N ALA A 32 -9.99 8.57 5.21
CA ALA A 32 -11.16 9.45 5.30
C ALA A 32 -12.09 9.31 4.08
N ILE A 33 -11.54 9.19 2.87
CA ILE A 33 -12.33 8.96 1.65
C ILE A 33 -12.97 7.57 1.67
N ILE A 34 -12.23 6.54 2.10
CA ILE A 34 -12.76 5.19 2.23
C ILE A 34 -13.91 5.19 3.24
N ASP A 35 -13.75 5.82 4.39
CA ASP A 35 -14.78 5.87 5.43
C ASP A 35 -16.05 6.59 4.94
N GLN A 36 -15.93 7.58 4.05
CA GLN A 36 -17.09 8.23 3.43
C GLN A 36 -17.90 7.28 2.53
N HIS A 37 -17.22 6.44 1.75
CA HIS A 37 -17.85 5.59 0.72
C HIS A 37 -18.10 4.15 1.17
N TYR A 38 -17.34 3.67 2.14
CA TYR A 38 -17.40 2.33 2.71
C TYR A 38 -17.94 2.40 4.13
N GLN A 39 -19.25 2.59 4.23
CA GLN A 39 -19.95 2.40 5.48
C GLN A 39 -19.98 0.90 5.77
N LYS A 40 -19.32 0.45 6.84
CA LYS A 40 -19.35 -0.95 7.31
C LYS A 40 -20.80 -1.36 7.50
N GLY A 41 -21.38 -2.01 6.49
CA GLY A 41 -22.67 -2.65 6.63
C GLY A 41 -22.53 -3.72 7.70
N PHE A 42 -23.49 -3.80 8.64
CA PHE A 42 -23.60 -4.94 9.53
C PHE A 42 -23.71 -6.18 8.64
N SER A 43 -22.61 -6.91 8.48
CA SER A 43 -22.65 -8.20 7.81
C SER A 43 -23.59 -9.08 8.63
N ALA A 44 -24.60 -9.65 7.97
CA ALA A 44 -25.46 -10.66 8.55
C ALA A 44 -24.70 -11.95 8.93
N SER A 45 -23.43 -12.06 8.49
CA SER A 45 -22.48 -13.05 8.95
C SER A 45 -21.73 -12.50 10.17
N SER A 46 -21.63 -13.29 11.24
CA SER A 46 -21.02 -12.98 12.54
C SER A 46 -19.52 -12.60 12.51
N GLU A 47 -18.96 -12.40 11.32
CA GLU A 47 -17.60 -11.95 11.10
C GLU A 47 -17.58 -10.42 11.01
N LYS A 48 -16.74 -9.78 11.83
CA LYS A 48 -16.58 -8.33 11.80
C LYS A 48 -16.14 -7.92 10.38
N PRO A 49 -16.83 -6.96 9.74
CA PRO A 49 -16.40 -6.48 8.44
C PRO A 49 -14.95 -5.99 8.51
N TYR A 50 -14.14 -6.40 7.54
CA TYR A 50 -12.75 -5.93 7.43
C TYR A 50 -12.68 -4.41 7.51
N ASP A 51 -11.60 -3.90 8.08
CA ASP A 51 -11.37 -2.47 8.08
C ASP A 51 -11.21 -1.97 6.64
N GLY A 52 -11.84 -0.83 6.30
CA GLY A 52 -11.90 -0.34 4.93
C GLY A 52 -10.50 -0.05 4.38
N LEU A 53 -9.63 0.53 5.21
CA LEU A 53 -8.24 0.78 4.86
C LEU A 53 -7.44 -0.52 4.66
N LEU A 54 -7.67 -1.53 5.49
CA LEU A 54 -7.04 -2.84 5.36
C LEU A 54 -7.43 -3.54 4.06
N LEU A 55 -8.73 -3.54 3.74
CA LEU A 55 -9.25 -4.10 2.49
C LEU A 55 -8.62 -3.40 1.27
N PHE A 56 -8.54 -2.07 1.32
CA PHE A 56 -7.89 -1.27 0.28
C PHE A 56 -6.41 -1.63 0.11
N LYS A 57 -5.65 -1.79 1.20
CA LYS A 57 -4.24 -2.21 1.15
C LYS A 57 -4.08 -3.62 0.55
N ILE A 58 -4.97 -4.56 0.85
CA ILE A 58 -4.95 -5.92 0.26
C ILE A 58 -5.18 -5.84 -1.27
N LEU A 59 -6.13 -5.02 -1.72
CA LEU A 59 -6.40 -4.82 -3.14
C LEU A 59 -5.21 -4.17 -3.87
N LEU A 60 -4.57 -3.17 -3.25
CA LEU A 60 -3.35 -2.55 -3.77
C LEU A 60 -2.21 -3.56 -3.95
N ILE A 61 -1.96 -4.40 -2.94
CA ILE A 61 -0.93 -5.45 -3.04
C ILE A 61 -1.25 -6.40 -4.18
N ARG A 62 -2.51 -6.84 -4.32
CA ARG A 62 -2.92 -7.73 -5.41
C ARG A 62 -2.69 -7.10 -6.80
N MET A 63 -2.93 -5.79 -6.93
CA MET A 63 -2.69 -5.05 -8.17
C MET A 63 -1.19 -4.91 -8.49
N TRP A 64 -0.36 -4.69 -7.47
CA TRP A 64 1.06 -4.41 -7.64
C TRP A 64 1.96 -5.63 -7.63
N ASN A 65 1.50 -6.78 -7.13
CA ASN A 65 2.28 -8.01 -7.13
C ASN A 65 2.85 -8.38 -8.52
N PRO A 66 2.06 -8.35 -9.62
CA PRO A 66 2.62 -8.56 -10.96
C PRO A 66 3.62 -7.47 -11.40
N MET A 67 3.54 -6.24 -10.85
CA MET A 67 4.51 -5.17 -11.13
C MET A 67 5.81 -5.34 -10.35
N SER A 68 5.73 -5.87 -9.13
CA SER A 68 6.91 -6.20 -8.31
C SER A 68 7.74 -7.30 -8.97
N ASP A 69 7.10 -8.35 -9.50
CA ASP A 69 7.78 -9.45 -10.18
C ASP A 69 8.43 -9.04 -11.52
N MET A 70 7.91 -8.01 -12.18
CA MET A 70 8.52 -7.46 -13.41
C MET A 70 9.79 -6.64 -13.15
N LEU A 71 9.94 -6.06 -11.95
CA LEU A 71 11.09 -5.23 -11.59
C LEU A 71 12.29 -6.04 -11.06
N THR A 72 12.10 -7.32 -10.76
CA THR A 72 13.13 -8.25 -10.25
C THR A 72 13.78 -9.12 -11.33
N LYS A 73 13.33 -9.07 -12.59
CA LYS A 73 13.91 -9.80 -13.72
C LYS A 73 14.85 -8.95 -14.58
#